data_AF-W4VBE4-F1
#
_entry.id   AF-W4VBE4-F1
#
_cell.length_a   1.000
_cell.length_b   1.000
_cell.length_c   1.000
_cell.angle_alpha   90.00
_cell.angle_beta   90.00
_cell.angle_gamma   90.00
#
_symmetry.space_group_name_H-M   'P 1'
#
loop_
_entity.id
_entity.type
_entity.pdbx_description
1 polymer ?
#
loop_
_entity_poly.entity_id
_entity_poly.type
_entity_poly.pdbx_seq_one_letter_code
_entity_poly.pdbx_strand_id
1 'polypeptide(L)' 'MKNTYESPLNSRYASKEMQELFSPDMKFRTWRKLWIALAEAEKELGLNITDEQIEELKKYKDDINYDVAEMKEKEFRMM' A
#
# COMPACT_ATOMS: atom_id res chain seq x y z
N MET A 1 1.64 13.46 -27.73
CA MET A 1 1.45 12.03 -28.08
C MET A 1 0.67 11.36 -26.96
N LYS A 2 -0.53 10.83 -27.24
CA LYS A 2 -1.26 9.90 -26.35
C LYS A 2 -1.00 8.48 -26.85
N ASN A 3 0.19 7.95 -26.54
CA ASN A 3 0.63 6.63 -27.03
C ASN A 3 0.44 5.51 -26.00
N THR A 4 -0.21 5.82 -24.88
CA THR A 4 -0.52 4.89 -23.79
C THR A 4 -2.03 4.83 -23.58
N TYR A 5 -2.52 3.63 -23.24
CA TYR A 5 -3.93 3.42 -22.97
C TYR A 5 -4.40 4.30 -21.80
N GLU A 6 -5.51 5.00 -21.99
CA GLU A 6 -6.14 5.87 -21.00
C GLU A 6 -7.60 5.43 -20.87
N SER A 7 -8.04 5.13 -19.65
CA SER A 7 -9.43 4.78 -19.40
C SER A 7 -10.27 6.05 -19.22
N PRO A 8 -11.29 6.32 -20.06
CA PRO A 8 -12.15 7.50 -19.91
C PRO A 8 -12.94 7.49 -18.59
N LEU A 9 -13.21 6.29 -18.06
CA LEU A 9 -13.82 6.12 -16.74
C LEU A 9 -12.95 6.76 -15.66
N ASN A 10 -11.64 6.59 -15.75
CA ASN A 10 -10.72 7.26 -14.84
C ASN A 10 -10.59 8.74 -15.20
N SER A 11 -10.20 9.09 -16.43
CA SER A 11 -9.75 10.47 -16.72
C SER A 11 -10.84 11.52 -16.96
N ARG A 12 -12.10 11.11 -17.18
CA ARG A 12 -13.21 12.04 -17.52
C ARG A 12 -14.46 11.89 -16.68
N TYR A 13 -14.78 10.67 -16.25
CA TYR A 13 -16.10 10.40 -15.65
C TYR A 13 -16.07 10.14 -14.15
N ALA A 14 -14.98 9.57 -13.61
CA ALA A 14 -14.84 9.37 -12.17
C ALA A 14 -14.61 10.71 -11.44
N SER A 15 -15.22 10.85 -10.27
CA SER A 15 -14.93 11.95 -9.36
C SER A 15 -13.54 11.78 -8.75
N LYS A 16 -12.95 12.88 -8.25
CA LYS A 16 -11.61 12.86 -7.64
C LYS A 16 -11.54 11.90 -6.45
N GLU A 17 -12.60 11.83 -5.66
CA GLU A 17 -12.72 10.95 -4.50
C GLU A 17 -12.68 9.47 -4.92
N MET A 18 -13.36 9.13 -6.01
CA MET A 18 -13.35 7.76 -6.56
C MET A 18 -11.97 7.40 -7.13
N GLN A 19 -11.31 8.34 -7.82
CA GLN A 19 -9.95 8.14 -8.32
C GLN A 19 -8.96 7.92 -7.16
N GLU A 20 -9.08 8.70 -6.09
CA GLU A 20 -8.23 8.57 -4.90
C GLU A 20 -8.49 7.26 -4.16
N LEU A 21 -9.75 6.84 -4.00
CA LEU A 21 -10.12 5.60 -3.32
C LEU A 21 -9.47 4.37 -3.95
N PHE A 22 -9.37 4.34 -5.28
CA PHE A 22 -8.73 3.27 -6.04
C PHE A 22 -7.29 3.59 -6.46
N SER A 23 -6.71 4.68 -5.94
CA SER A 23 -5.33 5.05 -6.24
C SER A 23 -4.35 4.04 -5.62
N PRO A 24 -3.14 3.89 -6.22
CA PRO A 24 -2.07 3.09 -5.63
C PRO A 24 -1.75 3.53 -4.19
N ASP A 25 -1.69 4.84 -3.91
CA ASP A 25 -1.46 5.37 -2.57
C ASP A 25 -2.48 4.86 -1.55
N MET A 26 -3.77 4.99 -1.85
CA MET A 26 -4.83 4.54 -0.94
C MET A 26 -4.76 3.03 -0.71
N LYS A 27 -4.48 2.26 -1.76
CA LYS A 27 -4.30 0.81 -1.67
C LYS A 27 -3.15 0.42 -0.74
N PHE A 28 -1.95 0.99 -0.93
CA PHE A 28 -0.77 0.67 -0.13
C PHE A 28 -0.91 1.13 1.33
N ARG A 29 -1.46 2.32 1.56
CA ARG A 29 -1.77 2.79 2.93
C ARG A 29 -2.76 1.86 3.62
N THR A 30 -3.78 1.41 2.90
CA THR A 30 -4.78 0.47 3.44
C THR A 30 -4.15 -0.88 3.79
N TRP A 31 -3.28 -1.42 2.94
CA TRP A 31 -2.57 -2.67 3.24
C TRP A 31 -1.69 -2.58 4.49
N ARG A 32 -0.95 -1.47 4.67
CA ARG A 32 -0.15 -1.27 5.87
C ARG A 32 -1.00 -1.17 7.14
N LYS A 33 -2.16 -0.51 7.08
CA LYS A 33 -3.13 -0.50 8.19
C LYS A 33 -3.60 -1.92 8.53
N LEU A 34 -3.88 -2.76 7.53
CA LEU A 34 -4.28 -4.15 7.74
C LEU A 34 -3.15 -4.98 8.36
N TRP A 35 -1.91 -4.79 7.93
CA TRP A 35 -0.76 -5.48 8.53
C TRP A 35 -0.50 -5.07 9.98
N ILE A 36 -0.65 -3.78 10.31
CA ILE A 36 -0.56 -3.33 11.70
C ILE A 36 -1.65 -3.98 12.54
N ALA A 37 -2.91 -3.96 12.08
CA ALA A 37 -4.02 -4.60 12.78
C ALA A 37 -3.83 -6.12 12.93
N LEU A 38 -3.25 -6.77 11.92
CA LEU A 38 -2.89 -8.19 11.99
C LEU A 38 -1.82 -8.44 13.06
N ALA A 39 -0.74 -7.65 13.06
CA ALA A 39 0.34 -7.80 14.03
C ALA A 39 -0.15 -7.54 15.47
N GLU A 40 -1.04 -6.57 15.66
CA GLU A 40 -1.69 -6.31 16.96
C GLU A 40 -2.53 -7.51 17.40
N ALA A 41 -3.37 -8.06 16.52
CA ALA A 41 -4.20 -9.23 16.82
C ALA A 41 -3.36 -10.49 17.09
N GLU A 42 -2.31 -10.73 16.30
CA GLU A 42 -1.38 -11.84 16.48
C GLU A 42 -0.65 -11.74 17.82
N LYS A 43 -0.24 -10.54 18.23
CA LYS A 43 0.34 -10.28 19.54
C LYS A 43 -0.64 -10.56 20.68
N GLU A 44 -1.89 -10.13 20.55
CA GLU A 44 -2.95 -10.44 21.52
C GLU A 44 -3.19 -11.95 21.67
N LEU A 45 -3.01 -12.71 20.59
CA LEU A 45 -3.09 -14.17 20.59
C LEU A 45 -1.84 -14.87 21.17
N GLY A 46 -0.83 -14.11 21.61
CA GLY A 46 0.37 -14.62 22.27
C GLY A 46 1.50 -15.00 21.33
N LEU A 47 1.47 -14.58 20.06
CA LEU A 47 2.62 -14.68 19.16
C LEU A 47 3.73 -13.72 19.62
N ASN A 48 4.98 -14.08 19.34
CA ASN A 48 6.14 -13.31 19.73
C ASN A 48 6.34 -12.09 18.81
N ILE A 49 5.52 -11.06 19.02
CA ILE A 49 5.60 -9.76 18.34
C ILE A 49 5.85 -8.71 19.41
N THR A 50 6.92 -7.92 19.25
CA THR A 50 7.27 -6.88 20.21
C THR A 50 6.49 -5.60 19.94
N ASP A 51 6.26 -4.81 20.99
CA ASP A 51 5.66 -3.47 20.84
C ASP A 51 6.49 -2.56 19.93
N GLU A 52 7.82 -2.68 20.00
CA GLU A 52 8.74 -1.91 19.16
C GLU A 52 8.52 -2.16 17.67
N GLN A 53 8.24 -3.42 17.27
CA GLN A 53 7.93 -3.77 15.87
C GLN A 53 6.62 -3.14 15.41
N ILE A 54 5.58 -3.17 16.25
CA ILE A 54 4.28 -2.58 15.92
C ILE A 54 4.39 -1.05 15.83
N GLU A 55 5.13 -0.42 16.75
CA GLU A 55 5.35 1.03 16.73
C GLU A 55 6.18 1.47 15.52
N GLU A 56 7.17 0.67 15.09
CA GLU A 56 7.89 0.92 13.85
C GLU A 56 6.95 0.87 12.63
N LEU A 57 6.09 -0.16 12.54
CA LEU A 57 5.10 -0.27 11.47
C LEU A 57 4.14 0.93 11.46
N LYS A 58 3.67 1.39 12.63
CA LYS A 58 2.81 2.57 12.77
C LYS A 58 3.51 3.85 12.36
N LYS A 59 4.79 4.00 12.70
CA LYS A 59 5.60 5.19 12.38
C LYS A 59 5.76 5.38 10.88
N TYR A 60 6.00 4.30 10.14
CA TYR A 60 6.24 4.34 8.69
C TYR A 60 5.00 4.03 7.85
N LYS A 61 3.81 3.89 8.46
CA LYS A 61 2.59 3.46 7.75
C LYS A 61 2.26 4.30 6.50
N ASP A 62 2.54 5.61 6.54
CA ASP A 62 2.24 6.56 5.46
C ASP A 62 3.45 6.85 4.54
N ASP A 63 4.64 6.33 4.88
CA ASP A 63 5.89 6.55 4.13
C ASP A 63 6.11 5.45 3.08
N ILE A 64 5.50 5.63 1.89
CA ILE A 64 5.55 4.63 0.81
C ILE A 64 6.75 4.90 -0.09
N ASN A 65 7.75 4.02 -0.03
CA ASN A 65 8.91 4.07 -0.91
C ASN A 65 8.62 3.38 -2.24
N TYR A 66 8.08 4.14 -3.19
CA TYR A 66 7.72 3.65 -4.53
C TYR A 66 8.92 3.15 -5.34
N ASP A 67 10.07 3.80 -5.23
CA ASP A 67 11.27 3.42 -5.99
C ASP A 67 11.73 2.01 -5.62
N VAL A 68 11.73 1.69 -4.32
CA VAL A 68 12.07 0.35 -3.83
C VAL A 68 11.01 -0.68 -4.23
N ALA A 69 9.72 -0.30 -4.19
CA ALA A 69 8.65 -1.19 -4.61
C ALA A 69 8.77 -1.56 -6.10
N GLU A 70 9.04 -0.60 -6.97
CA GLU A 70 9.26 -0.85 -8.40
C GLU A 70 10.51 -1.71 -8.67
N MET A 71 11.61 -1.45 -7.94
CA MET A 71 12.81 -2.28 -8.03
C MET A 71 12.52 -3.73 -7.66
N LYS A 72 11.80 -3.95 -6.56
CA LYS A 72 11.42 -5.29 -6.09
C LYS A 72 10.44 -5.97 -7.02
N GLU A 73 9.45 -5.26 -7.55
CA GLU A 73 8.53 -5.82 -8.54
C GLU A 73 9.27 -6.27 -9.80
N LYS A 74 10.26 -5.51 -10.28
CA LYS A 74 11.11 -5.91 -11.41
C LYS A 74 11.92 -7.18 -11.11
N GLU A 75 12.49 -7.28 -9.91
CA GLU A 75 13.23 -8.47 -9.44
C GLU A 75 12.33 -9.71 -9.42
N PHE A 76 11.14 -9.61 -8.80
CA PHE A 76 10.20 -10.73 -8.69
C PHE A 76 9.52 -11.09 -10.02
N ARG A 77 9.36 -10.15 -10.95
CA ARG A 77 8.76 -10.42 -12.27
C ARG A 77 9.70 -11.19 -13.20
N MET A 78 11.00 -11.17 -12.96
CA MET A 78 12.00 -11.88 -13.77
C MET A 78 12.34 -13.28 -13.22
N MET A 79 11.76 -13.66 -12.08
CA MET A 79 11.92 -14.96 -11.43
C MET A 79 10.73 -15.87 -11.74
#